data_AF-A0A1H2RRI0-F1
#
_entry.id   AF-A0A1H2RRI0-F1
#
_cell.length_a   1.000
_cell.length_b   1.000
_cell.length_c   1.000
_cell.angle_alpha   90.00
_cell.angle_beta   90.00
_cell.angle_gamma   90.00
#
_symmetry.space_group_name_H-M   'P 1'
#
loop_
_entity.id
_entity.type
_entity.pdbx_description
1 polymer ?
#
loop_
_entity_poly.entity_id
_entity_poly.type
_entity_poly.pdbx_seq_one_letter_code
_entity_poly.pdbx_strand_id
1 'polypeptide(L)'
;MSIGTLVKTIQDIMRKDVGVDGDAQRISQMVWLIFLKIFDDKEQEWQLTVSGYQSPLPSQLRWTNWAKDTEGITGEDLIDFVNNELFPSLKKLATAAGVSPHGKVVGSVFEDAYNYMKSGILLRQVINTIKADVDFNSSTDRHLFNNIYEKILSDLQSAGNAGEYYTPRGDSVHGGYTQPATGRAHSRSGLWYRRFSYLCH
;
A
#
# COMPACT_ATOMS: atom_id res chain seq x y z
N MET A 1 10.32 15.37 7.68
CA MET A 1 9.58 15.02 8.91
C MET A 1 10.24 13.79 9.56
N SER A 2 10.07 13.51 10.86
CA SER A 2 10.50 12.19 11.40
C SER A 2 9.52 11.10 10.95
N ILE A 3 10.00 9.87 10.83
CA ILE A 3 9.19 8.78 10.26
C ILE A 3 7.96 8.43 11.09
N GLY A 4 8.08 8.49 12.42
CA GLY A 4 6.93 8.30 13.32
C GLY A 4 5.85 9.36 13.10
N THR A 5 6.24 10.60 12.80
CA THR A 5 5.30 11.69 12.51
C THR A 5 4.63 11.51 11.15
N LEU A 6 5.34 10.98 10.14
CA LEU A 6 4.75 10.64 8.84
C LEU A 6 3.65 9.57 9.00
N VAL A 7 3.99 8.44 9.63
CA VAL A 7 3.04 7.34 9.87
C VAL A 7 1.83 7.84 10.64
N LYS A 8 2.06 8.62 11.71
CA LYS A 8 0.97 9.20 12.50
C LYS A 8 0.07 10.13 11.68
N THR A 9 0.66 11.01 10.87
CA THR A 9 -0.09 11.93 10.00
C THR A 9 -0.98 11.16 9.02
N ILE A 10 -0.43 10.13 8.38
CA ILE A 10 -1.20 9.28 7.45
C ILE A 10 -2.35 8.57 8.19
N GLN A 11 -2.08 7.99 9.36
CA GLN A 11 -3.11 7.35 10.18
C GLN A 11 -4.20 8.34 10.59
N ASP A 12 -3.84 9.57 10.96
CA ASP A 12 -4.78 10.64 11.34
C ASP A 12 -5.68 11.07 10.17
N ILE A 13 -5.16 11.06 8.94
CA ILE A 13 -5.97 11.28 7.73
C ILE A 13 -6.93 10.10 7.54
N MET A 14 -6.44 8.86 7.61
CA MET A 14 -7.26 7.66 7.38
C MET A 14 -8.35 7.46 8.43
N ARG A 15 -8.15 7.93 9.69
CA ARG A 15 -9.19 7.89 10.74
C ARG A 15 -10.45 8.68 10.39
N LYS A 16 -10.37 9.61 9.42
CA LYS A 16 -11.52 10.38 8.92
C LYS A 16 -12.31 9.64 7.84
N ASP A 17 -11.76 8.57 7.28
CA ASP A 17 -12.39 7.80 6.21
C ASP A 17 -13.27 6.70 6.81
N VAL A 18 -14.58 6.76 6.52
CA VAL A 18 -15.57 5.78 7.01
C VAL A 18 -15.33 4.36 6.51
N GLY A 19 -14.54 4.18 5.45
CA GLY A 19 -14.20 2.89 4.89
C GLY A 19 -13.07 2.15 5.60
N VAL A 20 -12.29 2.85 6.43
CA VAL A 20 -11.09 2.29 7.08
C VAL A 20 -11.32 2.12 8.57
N ASP A 21 -11.63 0.89 8.97
CA ASP A 21 -11.89 0.51 10.35
C ASP A 21 -10.70 -0.22 11.00
N GLY A 22 -10.26 0.26 12.17
CA GLY A 22 -9.15 -0.33 12.91
C GLY A 22 -7.75 -0.13 12.31
N ASP A 23 -6.73 -0.45 13.11
CA ASP A 23 -5.32 -0.20 12.75
C ASP A 23 -4.83 -1.13 11.64
N ALA A 24 -5.30 -2.38 11.61
CA ALA A 24 -4.92 -3.34 10.57
C ALA A 24 -5.29 -2.85 9.16
N GLN A 25 -6.46 -2.22 9.00
CA GLN A 25 -6.89 -1.68 7.72
C GLN A 25 -6.08 -0.45 7.32
N ARG A 26 -5.82 0.48 8.26
CA ARG A 26 -4.94 1.64 8.03
C ARG A 26 -3.54 1.20 7.60
N ILE A 27 -2.98 0.22 8.29
CA ILE A 27 -1.68 -0.36 7.95
C ILE A 27 -1.71 -0.97 6.55
N SER A 28 -2.73 -1.75 6.23
CA SER A 28 -2.90 -2.32 4.89
C SER A 28 -2.92 -1.23 3.80
N GLN A 29 -3.61 -0.10 4.04
CA GLN A 29 -3.65 1.01 3.08
C GLN A 29 -2.29 1.69 2.92
N MET A 30 -1.56 1.93 4.02
CA MET A 30 -0.21 2.49 3.95
C MET A 30 0.75 1.60 3.18
N VAL A 31 0.69 0.28 3.40
CA VAL A 31 1.61 -0.68 2.80
C VAL A 31 1.55 -0.67 1.27
N TRP A 32 0.37 -0.73 0.65
CA TRP A 32 0.28 -0.78 -0.81
C TRP A 32 0.66 0.56 -1.46
N LEU A 33 0.33 1.69 -0.82
CA LEU A 33 0.71 3.02 -1.30
C LEU A 33 2.23 3.20 -1.26
N ILE A 34 2.85 2.88 -0.14
CA ILE A 34 4.30 2.98 0.05
C ILE A 34 5.01 2.02 -0.90
N PHE A 35 4.49 0.79 -1.09
CA PHE A 35 5.02 -0.16 -2.08
C PHE A 35 5.08 0.45 -3.49
N LEU A 36 3.98 1.04 -3.97
CA LEU A 36 3.96 1.60 -5.33
C LEU A 36 4.90 2.79 -5.48
N LYS A 37 5.01 3.65 -4.46
CA LYS A 37 5.98 4.76 -4.46
C LYS A 37 7.42 4.25 -4.56
N ILE A 38 7.78 3.26 -3.73
CA ILE A 38 9.13 2.67 -3.73
C ILE A 38 9.43 2.00 -5.06
N PHE A 39 8.46 1.23 -5.56
CA PHE A 39 8.61 0.54 -6.83
C PHE A 39 8.89 1.55 -7.95
N ASP A 40 8.12 2.64 -8.02
CA ASP A 40 8.32 3.70 -9.02
C ASP A 40 9.68 4.39 -8.91
N ASP A 41 10.17 4.68 -7.70
CA ASP A 41 11.52 5.22 -7.50
C ASP A 41 12.60 4.23 -7.98
N LYS A 42 12.44 2.95 -7.67
CA LYS A 42 13.35 1.89 -8.15
C LYS A 42 13.29 1.71 -9.66
N GLU A 43 12.12 1.83 -10.27
CA GLU A 43 12.00 1.81 -11.73
C GLU A 43 12.75 2.97 -12.37
N GLN A 44 12.72 4.17 -11.78
CA GLN A 44 13.49 5.31 -12.28
C GLN A 44 15.00 5.04 -12.20
N GLU A 45 15.48 4.43 -11.11
CA GLU A 45 16.88 3.99 -10.97
C GLU A 45 17.25 2.93 -12.02
N TRP A 46 16.43 1.89 -12.18
CA TRP A 46 16.69 0.79 -13.12
C TRP A 46 16.62 1.23 -14.58
N GLN A 47 15.75 2.18 -14.92
CA GLN A 47 15.72 2.77 -16.28
C GLN A 47 17.05 3.43 -16.67
N LEU A 48 17.83 3.90 -15.68
CA LEU A 48 19.13 4.54 -15.91
C LEU A 48 20.30 3.55 -15.81
N THR A 49 20.18 2.56 -14.93
CA THR A 49 21.30 1.68 -14.53
C THR A 49 21.25 0.30 -15.17
N VAL A 50 20.07 -0.20 -15.54
CA VAL A 50 19.85 -1.53 -16.08
C VAL A 50 19.54 -1.42 -17.57
N SER A 51 20.50 -1.84 -18.41
CA SER A 51 20.33 -1.82 -19.86
C SER A 51 19.13 -2.65 -20.30
N GLY A 52 18.24 -2.04 -21.10
CA GLY A 52 17.05 -2.71 -21.63
C GLY A 52 15.92 -2.95 -20.63
N TYR A 53 15.95 -2.31 -19.46
CA TYR A 53 14.86 -2.41 -18.49
C TYR A 53 13.51 -1.99 -19.10
N GLN A 54 12.48 -2.79 -18.85
CA GLN A 54 11.10 -2.52 -19.25
C GLN A 54 10.20 -2.70 -18.02
N SER A 55 9.37 -1.69 -17.77
CA SER A 55 8.42 -1.72 -16.67
C SER A 55 7.41 -2.85 -16.88
N PRO A 56 7.11 -3.68 -15.85
CA PRO A 56 6.00 -4.61 -15.92
C PRO A 56 4.63 -3.90 -15.84
N LEU A 57 4.62 -2.60 -15.54
CA LEU A 57 3.41 -1.81 -15.36
C LEU A 57 3.08 -1.01 -16.63
N PRO A 58 1.84 -1.10 -17.13
CA PRO A 58 1.30 -0.13 -18.07
C PRO A 58 1.53 1.29 -17.57
N SER A 59 1.81 2.23 -18.49
CA SER A 59 2.19 3.59 -18.12
C SER A 59 1.18 4.23 -17.17
N GLN A 60 -0.12 4.13 -17.45
CA GLN A 60 -1.17 4.72 -16.63
C GLN A 60 -1.22 4.21 -15.18
N LEU A 61 -0.64 3.03 -14.90
CA LEU A 61 -0.63 2.43 -13.56
C LEU A 61 0.62 2.77 -12.74
N ARG A 62 1.64 3.36 -13.37
CA ARG A 62 2.86 3.79 -12.68
C ARG A 62 2.56 4.96 -11.77
N TRP A 63 3.11 4.95 -10.55
CA TRP A 63 2.88 5.99 -9.54
C TRP A 63 3.12 7.39 -10.10
N THR A 64 4.20 7.56 -10.89
CA THR A 64 4.53 8.84 -11.51
C THR A 64 3.39 9.45 -12.32
N ASN A 65 2.50 8.65 -12.90
CA ASN A 65 1.47 9.14 -13.82
C ASN A 65 0.13 9.50 -13.17
N TRP A 66 -0.20 8.94 -12.01
CA TRP A 66 -1.48 9.21 -11.34
C TRP A 66 -1.33 9.85 -9.95
N ALA A 67 -0.17 9.68 -9.30
CA ALA A 67 0.06 10.09 -7.91
C ALA A 67 1.06 11.25 -7.75
N LYS A 68 1.95 11.49 -8.71
CA LYS A 68 3.04 12.49 -8.58
C LYS A 68 2.55 13.94 -8.58
N ASP A 69 1.54 14.23 -9.41
CA ASP A 69 0.90 15.54 -9.44
C ASP A 69 0.03 15.71 -8.20
N THR A 70 0.31 16.76 -7.42
CA THR A 70 -0.41 17.09 -6.19
C THR A 70 -1.85 17.51 -6.46
N GLU A 71 -2.13 18.02 -7.66
CA GLU A 71 -3.45 18.42 -8.15
C GLU A 71 -4.08 17.38 -9.10
N GLY A 72 -3.47 16.19 -9.22
CA GLY A 72 -3.97 15.10 -10.04
C GLY A 72 -5.31 14.52 -9.56
N ILE A 73 -5.75 13.43 -10.20
CA ILE A 73 -7.06 12.79 -9.98
C ILE A 73 -7.43 12.67 -8.48
N THR A 74 -8.67 13.01 -8.12
CA THR A 74 -9.13 13.03 -6.73
C THR A 74 -10.62 12.67 -6.67
N GLY A 75 -11.19 12.63 -5.47
CA GLY A 75 -12.63 12.34 -5.31
C GLY A 75 -13.02 10.98 -5.87
N GLU A 76 -14.20 10.90 -6.47
CA GLU A 76 -14.75 9.63 -6.99
C GLU A 76 -13.86 9.04 -8.09
N ASP A 77 -13.34 9.85 -9.01
CA ASP A 77 -12.46 9.41 -10.10
C ASP A 77 -11.23 8.65 -9.59
N LEU A 78 -10.61 9.11 -8.48
CA LEU A 78 -9.47 8.42 -7.89
C LEU A 78 -9.88 7.07 -7.29
N ILE A 79 -11.04 6.99 -6.64
CA ILE A 79 -11.54 5.74 -6.06
C ILE A 79 -11.88 4.74 -7.17
N ASP A 80 -12.51 5.20 -8.24
CA ASP A 80 -12.88 4.36 -9.38
C ASP A 80 -11.63 3.85 -10.12
N PHE A 81 -10.65 4.73 -10.38
CA PHE A 81 -9.36 4.32 -10.94
C PHE A 81 -8.69 3.25 -10.09
N VAL A 82 -8.60 3.46 -8.77
CA VAL A 82 -7.94 2.53 -7.85
C VAL A 82 -8.66 1.17 -7.84
N ASN A 83 -9.98 1.17 -7.75
CA ASN A 83 -10.76 -0.05 -7.57
C ASN A 83 -10.96 -0.84 -8.87
N ASN A 84 -11.17 -0.14 -10.00
CA ASN A 84 -11.60 -0.75 -11.25
C ASN A 84 -10.44 -0.93 -12.25
N GLU A 85 -9.37 -0.15 -12.13
CA GLU A 85 -8.23 -0.22 -13.05
C GLU A 85 -6.96 -0.70 -12.36
N LEU A 86 -6.51 0.00 -11.32
CA LEU A 86 -5.22 -0.25 -10.68
C LEU A 86 -5.18 -1.63 -10.02
N PHE A 87 -6.01 -1.88 -9.01
CA PHE A 87 -5.98 -3.14 -8.27
C PHE A 87 -6.22 -4.37 -9.16
N PRO A 88 -7.25 -4.40 -10.03
CA PRO A 88 -7.48 -5.55 -10.92
C PRO A 88 -6.32 -5.82 -11.86
N SER A 89 -5.68 -4.78 -12.40
CA SER A 89 -4.55 -4.93 -13.32
C SER A 89 -3.30 -5.44 -12.61
N LEU A 90 -2.99 -4.91 -11.42
CA LEU A 90 -1.83 -5.36 -10.65
C LEU A 90 -2.01 -6.80 -10.18
N LYS A 91 -3.19 -7.19 -9.70
CA LYS A 91 -3.49 -8.59 -9.31
C LYS A 91 -3.21 -9.60 -10.43
N LYS A 92 -3.54 -9.26 -11.67
CA LYS A 92 -3.32 -10.15 -12.84
C LYS A 92 -1.84 -10.47 -13.06
N LEU A 93 -0.92 -9.61 -12.63
CA LEU A 93 0.53 -9.83 -12.80
C LEU A 93 1.05 -11.06 -12.02
N ALA A 94 0.34 -11.52 -11.00
CA ALA A 94 0.73 -12.70 -10.22
C ALA A 94 0.70 -13.99 -11.04
N THR A 95 -0.26 -14.09 -11.97
CA THR A 95 -0.58 -15.31 -12.71
C THR A 95 -0.38 -15.19 -14.22
N ALA A 96 -0.20 -13.98 -14.74
CA ALA A 96 0.02 -13.76 -16.17
C ALA A 96 1.34 -14.38 -16.66
N ALA A 97 1.24 -15.08 -17.80
CA ALA A 97 2.41 -15.65 -18.48
C ALA A 97 3.28 -14.54 -19.07
N GLY A 98 4.60 -14.75 -19.10
CA GLY A 98 5.55 -13.79 -19.68
C GLY A 98 5.83 -12.53 -18.85
N VAL A 99 5.24 -12.41 -17.65
CA VAL A 99 5.52 -11.29 -16.74
C VAL A 99 6.91 -11.42 -16.12
N SER A 100 7.64 -10.30 -16.05
CA SER A 100 8.97 -10.22 -15.45
C SER A 100 8.95 -10.60 -13.96
N PRO A 101 10.10 -11.00 -13.37
CA PRO A 101 10.18 -11.29 -11.94
C PRO A 101 9.63 -10.15 -11.06
N HIS A 102 9.95 -8.90 -11.40
CA HIS A 102 9.42 -7.71 -10.70
C HIS A 102 7.90 -7.61 -10.79
N GLY A 103 7.32 -7.85 -11.98
CA GLY A 103 5.87 -7.85 -12.15
C GLY A 103 5.17 -8.92 -11.32
N LYS A 104 5.76 -10.11 -11.20
CA LYS A 104 5.23 -11.16 -10.32
C LYS A 104 5.27 -10.74 -8.86
N VAL A 105 6.31 -10.04 -8.41
CA VAL A 105 6.36 -9.48 -7.05
C VAL A 105 5.22 -8.50 -6.83
N VAL A 106 5.02 -7.54 -7.76
CA VAL A 106 3.90 -6.59 -7.71
C VAL A 106 2.56 -7.33 -7.65
N GLY A 107 2.33 -8.30 -8.52
CA GLY A 107 1.07 -9.04 -8.52
C GLY A 107 0.84 -9.81 -7.22
N SER A 108 1.89 -10.42 -6.68
CA SER A 108 1.83 -11.18 -5.42
C SER A 108 1.56 -10.31 -4.19
N VAL A 109 1.94 -9.04 -4.25
CA VAL A 109 1.64 -7.99 -3.26
C VAL A 109 0.15 -7.63 -3.39
N PHE A 110 -0.34 -7.40 -4.59
CA PHE A 110 -1.72 -6.98 -4.79
C PHE A 110 -2.76 -8.11 -4.71
N GLU A 111 -2.36 -9.38 -4.83
CA GLU A 111 -3.24 -10.57 -4.88
C GLU A 111 -4.34 -10.55 -3.80
N ASP A 112 -3.94 -10.35 -2.55
CA ASP A 112 -4.81 -10.29 -1.37
C ASP A 112 -5.15 -8.86 -0.92
N ALA A 113 -4.63 -7.84 -1.61
CA ALA A 113 -4.85 -6.44 -1.26
C ALA A 113 -6.21 -5.95 -1.76
N TYR A 114 -6.81 -5.03 -1.01
CA TYR A 114 -7.98 -4.25 -1.41
C TYR A 114 -7.79 -2.80 -0.97
N ASN A 115 -8.48 -1.90 -1.64
CA ASN A 115 -8.62 -0.52 -1.18
C ASN A 115 -9.83 -0.44 -0.24
N TYR A 116 -9.58 0.05 0.98
CA TYR A 116 -10.64 0.28 1.97
C TYR A 116 -11.15 1.71 1.97
N MET A 117 -10.33 2.66 1.54
CA MET A 117 -10.71 4.07 1.55
C MET A 117 -11.90 4.30 0.63
N LYS A 118 -12.89 5.04 1.13
CA LYS A 118 -14.07 5.44 0.36
C LYS A 118 -14.00 6.88 -0.10
N SER A 119 -13.20 7.72 0.56
CA SER A 119 -13.00 9.12 0.20
C SER A 119 -11.73 9.27 -0.65
N GLY A 120 -11.89 9.53 -1.94
CA GLY A 120 -10.76 9.85 -2.80
C GLY A 120 -10.07 11.16 -2.43
N ILE A 121 -10.77 12.08 -1.77
CA ILE A 121 -10.16 13.31 -1.25
C ILE A 121 -9.17 12.97 -0.12
N LEU A 122 -9.56 12.10 0.82
CA LEU A 122 -8.66 11.66 1.89
C LEU A 122 -7.52 10.79 1.34
N LEU A 123 -7.80 9.91 0.38
CA LEU A 123 -6.78 9.12 -0.29
C LEU A 123 -5.74 10.01 -0.99
N ARG A 124 -6.18 11.08 -1.68
CA ARG A 124 -5.28 12.08 -2.28
C ARG A 124 -4.44 12.79 -1.23
N GLN A 125 -4.99 13.13 -0.06
CA GLN A 125 -4.20 13.70 1.04
C GLN A 125 -3.12 12.72 1.52
N VAL A 126 -3.43 11.43 1.65
CA VAL A 126 -2.44 10.41 2.02
C VAL A 126 -1.33 10.34 0.96
N ILE A 127 -1.69 10.24 -0.32
CA ILE A 127 -0.74 10.18 -1.45
C ILE A 127 0.20 11.39 -1.43
N ASN A 128 -0.35 12.60 -1.29
CA ASN A 128 0.42 13.84 -1.27
C ASN A 128 1.35 13.89 -0.05
N THR A 129 0.90 13.36 1.10
CA THR A 129 1.74 13.25 2.32
C THR A 129 2.91 12.30 2.09
N ILE A 130 2.68 11.12 1.51
CA ILE A 130 3.74 10.16 1.16
C ILE A 130 4.73 10.78 0.17
N LYS A 131 4.24 11.49 -0.85
CA LYS A 131 5.08 12.13 -1.86
C LYS A 131 5.95 13.25 -1.28
N ALA A 132 5.42 14.05 -0.34
CA ALA A 132 6.13 15.20 0.20
C ALA A 132 7.28 14.79 1.15
N ASP A 133 7.08 13.74 1.92
CA ASP A 133 7.99 13.36 3.01
C ASP A 133 8.89 12.17 2.69
N VAL A 134 8.79 11.59 1.49
CA VAL A 134 9.53 10.36 1.14
C VAL A 134 10.21 10.45 -0.23
N ASP A 135 11.52 10.67 -0.18
CA ASP A 135 12.45 10.43 -1.28
C ASP A 135 13.21 9.14 -0.97
N PHE A 136 13.18 8.12 -1.83
CA PHE A 136 13.88 6.85 -1.60
C PHE A 136 15.16 6.71 -2.44
N ASN A 137 15.55 7.75 -3.16
CA ASN A 137 16.72 7.73 -4.05
C ASN A 137 18.04 8.09 -3.36
N SER A 138 18.04 8.48 -2.08
CA SER A 138 19.28 8.74 -1.35
C SER A 138 19.74 7.50 -0.56
N SER A 139 21.06 7.29 -0.46
CA SER A 139 21.67 6.19 0.31
C SER A 139 21.29 6.22 1.81
N THR A 140 20.85 7.37 2.32
CA THR A 140 20.31 7.57 3.67
C THR A 140 18.94 6.89 3.85
N ASP A 141 18.21 6.62 2.76
CA ASP A 141 16.79 6.23 2.80
C ASP A 141 16.55 4.72 2.83
N ARG A 142 17.56 3.87 2.59
CA ARG A 142 17.41 2.42 2.79
C ARG A 142 17.19 2.08 4.26
N HIS A 143 17.83 2.83 5.17
CA HIS A 143 17.57 2.76 6.60
C HIS A 143 16.18 3.33 6.95
N LEU A 144 15.77 4.42 6.28
CA LEU A 144 14.43 4.99 6.45
C LEU A 144 13.34 3.99 6.07
N PHE A 145 13.50 3.27 4.96
CA PHE A 145 12.60 2.20 4.53
C PHE A 145 12.49 1.08 5.56
N ASN A 146 13.62 0.53 6.01
CA ASN A 146 13.61 -0.51 7.04
C ASN A 146 12.91 -0.02 8.30
N ASN A 147 13.13 1.24 8.71
CA ASN A 147 12.47 1.82 9.88
C ASN A 147 10.95 1.99 9.68
N ILE A 148 10.49 2.41 8.50
CA ILE A 148 9.05 2.45 8.14
C ILE A 148 8.47 1.05 8.26
N TYR A 149 9.16 0.09 7.67
CA TYR A 149 8.70 -1.28 7.56
C TYR A 149 8.60 -1.96 8.93
N GLU A 150 9.65 -1.86 9.75
CA GLU A 150 9.66 -2.40 11.11
C GLU A 150 8.60 -1.73 12.00
N LYS A 151 8.37 -0.42 11.82
CA LYS A 151 7.28 0.28 12.51
C LYS A 151 5.91 -0.25 12.08
N ILE A 152 5.69 -0.41 10.78
CA ILE A 152 4.46 -1.01 10.24
C ILE A 152 4.26 -2.43 10.78
N LEU A 153 5.30 -3.25 10.83
CA LEU A 153 5.23 -4.60 11.39
C LEU A 153 4.89 -4.58 12.87
N SER A 154 5.57 -3.76 13.65
CA SER A 154 5.32 -3.61 15.09
C SER A 154 3.89 -3.16 15.37
N ASP A 155 3.38 -2.20 14.59
CA ASP A 155 2.00 -1.71 14.73
C ASP A 155 1.00 -2.79 14.30
N LEU A 156 1.30 -3.59 13.27
CA LEU A 156 0.43 -4.69 12.85
C LEU A 156 0.40 -5.81 13.89
N GLN A 157 1.55 -6.11 14.50
CA GLN A 157 1.63 -7.10 15.56
C GLN A 157 0.79 -6.67 16.77
N SER A 158 0.88 -5.40 17.12
CA SER A 158 0.09 -4.78 18.19
C SER A 158 -1.41 -4.79 17.87
N ALA A 159 -1.79 -4.46 16.63
CA ALA A 159 -3.18 -4.48 16.17
C ALA A 159 -3.79 -5.90 16.14
N GLY A 160 -2.99 -6.90 15.76
CA GLY A 160 -3.39 -8.31 15.80
C GLY A 160 -3.67 -8.80 17.23
N ASN A 161 -2.88 -8.35 18.20
CA ASN A 161 -3.10 -8.67 19.61
C ASN A 161 -4.30 -7.91 20.21
N ALA A 162 -4.59 -6.69 19.75
CA ALA A 162 -5.77 -5.93 20.17
C ALA A 162 -7.10 -6.52 19.67
N GLY A 163 -7.05 -7.25 18.54
CA GLY A 163 -8.20 -7.97 17.97
C GLY A 163 -8.65 -9.20 18.79
N GLU A 164 -7.82 -9.74 19.68
CA GLU A 164 -8.23 -10.81 20.61
C GLU A 164 -9.06 -10.32 21.80
N TYR A 165 -9.10 -9.00 22.05
CA TYR A 165 -9.82 -8.42 23.19
C TYR A 165 -11.11 -7.68 22.84
N TYR A 166 -11.42 -7.49 21.55
CA TYR A 166 -12.65 -6.82 21.14
C TYR A 166 -13.64 -7.82 20.51
N THR A 167 -14.40 -8.51 21.37
CA THR A 167 -15.70 -9.08 20.99
C THR A 167 -16.78 -8.18 21.59
N PRO A 168 -17.38 -7.24 20.83
CA PRO A 168 -18.55 -6.53 21.31
C PRO A 168 -19.73 -7.51 21.38
N ARG A 169 -20.38 -7.60 22.55
CA ARG A 169 -21.64 -8.31 22.74
C ARG A 169 -22.81 -7.43 22.26
N GLY A 170 -23.69 -8.01 21.44
CA GLY A 170 -25.03 -7.49 21.08
C GLY A 170 -25.01 -6.48 19.92
N ASP A 171 -25.88 -6.50 18.91
CA ASP A 171 -27.12 -7.25 18.70
C ASP A 171 -27.31 -7.58 17.21
N SER A 172 -28.17 -8.57 16.99
CA SER A 172 -28.49 -9.20 15.72
C SER A 172 -29.15 -8.26 14.69
N VAL A 173 -28.95 -8.61 13.42
CA VAL A 173 -29.86 -8.52 12.26
C VAL A 173 -29.39 -7.63 11.08
N HIS A 174 -29.35 -8.31 9.93
CA HIS A 174 -29.31 -7.89 8.51
C HIS A 174 -27.97 -7.93 7.75
N GLY A 175 -28.07 -8.59 6.59
CA GLY A 175 -26.98 -9.17 5.83
C GLY A 175 -26.04 -8.16 5.19
N GLY A 176 -24.75 -8.49 5.27
CA GLY A 176 -23.68 -7.80 4.58
C GLY A 176 -22.45 -8.71 4.61
N TYR A 177 -21.80 -8.83 3.46
CA TYR A 177 -20.58 -9.60 3.21
C TYR A 177 -19.68 -9.82 4.44
N THR A 178 -19.53 -11.07 4.85
CA THR A 178 -18.53 -11.47 5.84
C THR A 178 -17.12 -11.20 5.29
N GLN A 179 -16.51 -10.09 5.70
CA GLN A 179 -15.10 -9.81 5.49
C GLN A 179 -14.24 -10.75 6.36
N PRO A 180 -13.08 -11.23 5.88
CA PRO A 180 -12.28 -12.19 6.63
C PRO A 180 -11.60 -11.51 7.83
N ALA A 181 -11.71 -12.17 8.99
CA ALA A 181 -11.23 -11.72 10.28
C ALA A 181 -9.71 -11.48 10.37
N THR A 182 -9.36 -10.54 11.24
CA THR A 182 -8.05 -10.00 11.66
C THR A 182 -6.92 -11.02 11.86
N GLY A 183 -7.21 -12.28 12.16
CA GLY A 183 -6.18 -13.33 12.35
C GLY A 183 -5.35 -13.65 11.09
N ARG A 184 -5.85 -13.34 9.88
CA ARG A 184 -5.10 -13.56 8.62
C ARG A 184 -4.01 -12.51 8.38
N ALA A 185 -4.05 -11.34 9.03
CA ALA A 185 -3.12 -10.24 8.77
C ALA A 185 -1.68 -10.53 9.28
N HIS A 186 -1.55 -11.21 10.41
CA HIS A 186 -0.27 -11.54 11.07
C HIS A 186 0.62 -12.49 10.26
N SER A 187 0.05 -13.54 9.65
CA SER A 187 0.81 -14.45 8.77
C SER A 187 1.17 -13.81 7.43
N ARG A 188 0.42 -12.79 7.01
CA ARG A 188 0.57 -12.17 5.69
C ARG A 188 1.69 -11.12 5.69
N SER A 189 1.88 -10.35 6.75
CA SER A 189 2.92 -9.31 6.82
C SER A 189 4.35 -9.83 6.67
N GLY A 190 4.66 -11.03 7.19
CA GLY A 190 5.96 -11.67 7.02
C GLY A 190 6.26 -12.11 5.58
N LEU A 191 5.22 -12.48 4.81
CA LEU A 191 5.37 -12.75 3.36
C LEU A 191 5.68 -11.47 2.58
N TRP A 192 5.09 -10.35 2.98
CA TRP A 192 5.35 -9.06 2.38
C TRP A 192 6.79 -8.60 2.63
N TYR A 193 7.36 -8.78 3.84
CA TYR A 193 8.77 -8.47 4.11
C TYR A 193 9.71 -9.18 3.14
N ARG A 194 9.55 -10.50 3.05
CA ARG A 194 10.43 -11.35 2.26
C ARG A 194 10.36 -10.96 0.79
N ARG A 195 9.15 -10.68 0.28
CA ARG A 195 8.91 -10.28 -1.12
C ARG A 195 9.39 -8.87 -1.44
N PHE A 196 9.33 -7.94 -0.49
CA PHE A 196 9.89 -6.60 -0.63
C PHE A 196 11.42 -6.58 -0.54
N SER A 197 12.02 -7.38 0.34
CA SER A 197 13.48 -7.47 0.46
C SER A 197 14.14 -7.88 -0.86
N TYR A 198 13.45 -8.73 -1.64
CA TYR A 198 13.82 -9.10 -3.02
C TYR A 198 13.81 -7.95 -4.03
N LEU A 199 13.04 -6.87 -3.82
CA LEU A 199 13.07 -5.67 -4.70
C LEU A 199 14.22 -4.72 -4.35
N CYS A 200 14.72 -4.81 -3.11
CA CYS A 200 15.75 -3.91 -2.59
C CYS A 200 17.16 -4.49 -2.68
N HIS A 201 17.34 -5.74 -3.14
CA HIS A 201 18.64 -6.41 -3.35
C HIS A 201 18.84 -6.69 -4.84
#